data_AF-A0AAE4CNW0-F1
#
_entry.id   AF-A0AAE4CNW0-F1
#
_cell.length_a   1.000
_cell.length_b   1.000
_cell.length_c   1.000
_cell.angle_alpha   90.00
_cell.angle_beta   90.00
_cell.angle_gamma   90.00
#
_symmetry.space_group_name_H-M   'P 1'
#
loop_
_entity.id
_entity.type
_entity.pdbx_description
1 polymer ?
#
loop_
_entity_poly.entity_id
_entity_poly.type
_entity_poly.pdbx_seq_one_letter_code
_entity_poly.pdbx_strand_id
1 'polypeptide(L)'
;MPEPGSHKYDIKRARLRNDYEKHGVPDQRADEAASEQLHRDNPLPTDPRTGEPAGRSHPGEPGAQGVERDIEGGGIQLRSSTFNDHTLLPLRCSRDGDNVSPALVWEGIPDGTREIALLCEDPDAPGGTFVHWLMSRIPPETTGLAEGQAPEGAIRSRNGFGEVGWGGPHPPVGDEAHRYFFRIYAADQPLKLGEESTPDDLRQALSGSELARGNIVGLYER
;
A
#
# COMPACT_ATOMS: atom_id res chain seq x y z
N MET A 1 -24.71 -1.17 7.96
CA MET A 1 -23.86 -0.84 6.80
C MET A 1 -22.53 -0.34 7.33
N PRO A 2 -21.41 -0.48 6.60
CA PRO A 2 -20.14 0.00 7.11
C PRO A 2 -20.13 1.53 7.11
N GLU A 3 -19.79 2.13 8.25
CA GLU A 3 -19.70 3.59 8.41
C GLU A 3 -18.69 4.17 7.42
N PRO A 4 -18.92 5.35 6.82
CA PRO A 4 -17.93 6.07 6.03
C PRO A 4 -16.61 6.19 6.80
N GLY A 5 -15.49 5.83 6.15
CA GLY A 5 -14.18 5.78 6.78
C GLY A 5 -13.91 4.52 7.63
N SER A 6 -14.84 3.56 7.69
CA SER A 6 -14.54 2.23 8.23
C SER A 6 -13.86 1.37 7.18
N HIS A 7 -13.02 0.42 7.62
CA HIS A 7 -12.31 -0.50 6.75
C HIS A 7 -13.23 -1.27 5.77
N LYS A 8 -14.41 -1.68 6.24
CA LYS A 8 -15.42 -2.35 5.39
C LYS A 8 -16.02 -1.42 4.32
N TYR A 9 -16.10 -0.12 4.60
CA TYR A 9 -16.55 0.88 3.63
C TYR A 9 -15.49 1.07 2.55
N ASP A 10 -14.22 1.16 2.95
CA ASP A 10 -13.11 1.35 2.02
C ASP A 10 -12.95 0.18 1.04
N ILE A 11 -13.06 -1.07 1.52
CA ILE A 11 -13.06 -2.25 0.64
C ILE A 11 -14.19 -2.18 -0.39
N LYS A 12 -15.42 -1.83 0.05
CA LYS A 12 -16.58 -1.77 -0.84
C LYS A 12 -16.46 -0.63 -1.86
N ARG A 13 -15.93 0.52 -1.45
CA ARG A 13 -15.63 1.65 -2.32
C ARG A 13 -14.56 1.28 -3.36
N ALA A 14 -13.49 0.63 -2.94
CA ALA A 14 -12.43 0.20 -3.85
C ALA A 14 -12.94 -0.79 -4.92
N ARG A 15 -13.82 -1.73 -4.54
CA ARG A 15 -14.50 -2.61 -5.50
C ARG A 15 -15.31 -1.85 -6.56
N LEU A 16 -16.11 -0.88 -6.12
CA LEU A 16 -16.93 -0.06 -7.02
C LEU A 16 -16.08 0.82 -7.94
N ARG A 17 -15.00 1.41 -7.41
CA ARG A 17 -14.04 2.18 -8.21
C ARG A 17 -13.44 1.31 -9.33
N ASN A 18 -12.99 0.09 -9.00
CA ASN A 18 -12.43 -0.83 -9.99
C ASN A 18 -13.48 -1.25 -11.05
N ASP A 19 -14.74 -1.42 -10.67
CA ASP A 19 -15.84 -1.68 -11.62
C ASP A 19 -16.04 -0.49 -12.57
N TYR A 20 -16.05 0.75 -12.06
CA TYR A 20 -16.13 1.95 -12.90
C TYR A 20 -14.93 2.10 -13.84
N GLU A 21 -13.70 1.85 -13.37
CA GLU A 21 -12.50 1.86 -14.20
C GLU A 21 -12.59 0.81 -15.32
N LYS A 22 -13.08 -0.41 -15.04
CA LYS A 22 -13.33 -1.46 -16.06
C LYS A 22 -14.32 -0.99 -17.13
N HIS A 23 -15.27 -0.13 -16.79
CA HIS A 23 -16.25 0.43 -17.74
C HIS A 23 -15.78 1.76 -18.39
N GLY A 24 -14.50 2.12 -18.26
CA GLY A 24 -13.88 3.25 -18.95
C GLY A 24 -14.04 4.60 -18.26
N VAL A 25 -14.43 4.63 -16.98
CA VAL A 25 -14.49 5.87 -16.20
C VAL A 25 -13.08 6.24 -15.71
N PRO A 26 -12.59 7.47 -15.94
CA PRO A 26 -11.29 7.91 -15.43
C PRO A 26 -11.24 7.91 -13.90
N ASP A 27 -10.07 7.60 -13.32
CA ASP A 27 -9.85 7.38 -11.87
C ASP A 27 -10.56 8.40 -10.95
N GLN A 28 -10.33 9.69 -11.16
CA GLN A 28 -10.91 10.75 -10.33
C GLN A 28 -12.45 10.69 -10.30
N ARG A 29 -13.07 10.35 -11.45
CA ARG A 29 -14.52 10.19 -11.56
C ARG A 29 -14.99 8.84 -11.04
N ALA A 30 -14.18 7.79 -11.17
CA ALA A 30 -14.49 6.46 -10.66
C ALA A 30 -14.56 6.47 -9.13
N ASP A 31 -13.64 7.18 -8.47
CA ASP A 31 -13.64 7.32 -7.02
C ASP A 31 -14.83 8.16 -6.51
N GLU A 32 -15.11 9.30 -7.15
CA GLU A 32 -16.29 10.12 -6.86
C GLU A 32 -17.59 9.31 -7.08
N ALA A 33 -17.73 8.63 -8.21
CA ALA A 33 -18.91 7.82 -8.54
C ALA A 33 -19.09 6.65 -7.56
N ALA A 34 -18.01 5.98 -7.14
CA ALA A 34 -18.07 4.92 -6.14
C ALA A 34 -18.56 5.44 -4.78
N SER A 35 -18.05 6.60 -4.36
CA SER A 35 -18.48 7.27 -3.12
C SER A 35 -19.95 7.69 -3.19
N GLU A 36 -20.37 8.32 -4.30
CA GLU A 36 -21.75 8.74 -4.56
C GLU A 36 -22.72 7.56 -4.61
N GLN A 37 -22.35 6.47 -5.29
CA GLN A 37 -23.19 5.28 -5.35
C GLN A 37 -23.38 4.67 -3.96
N LEU A 38 -22.31 4.56 -3.16
CA LEU A 38 -22.43 4.08 -1.78
C LEU A 38 -23.33 4.98 -0.93
N HIS A 39 -23.27 6.30 -1.14
CA HIS A 39 -24.13 7.24 -0.44
C HIS A 39 -25.59 7.15 -0.89
N ARG A 40 -25.84 6.97 -2.18
CA ARG A 40 -27.19 6.84 -2.77
C ARG A 40 -27.87 5.54 -2.33
N ASP A 41 -27.14 4.42 -2.36
CA ASP A 41 -27.67 3.11 -2.02
C ASP A 41 -27.90 2.95 -0.50
N ASN A 42 -27.36 3.86 0.31
CA ASN A 42 -27.52 3.87 1.76
C ASN A 42 -27.44 5.29 2.32
N PRO A 43 -28.51 6.10 2.17
CA PRO A 43 -28.54 7.45 2.67
C PRO A 43 -28.30 7.45 4.18
N LEU A 44 -27.40 8.33 4.66
CA LEU A 44 -27.24 8.57 6.09
C LEU A 44 -28.62 8.90 6.70
N PRO A 45 -28.91 8.46 7.93
CA PRO A 45 -30.12 8.93 8.61
C PRO A 45 -30.08 10.45 8.66
N THR A 46 -30.98 11.09 7.93
CA THR A 46 -31.17 12.53 8.02
C THR A 46 -31.78 12.81 9.38
N ASP A 47 -31.04 13.51 10.24
CA ASP A 47 -31.62 14.06 11.46
C ASP A 47 -32.74 15.04 11.05
N PRO A 48 -34.01 14.83 11.43
CA PRO A 48 -35.07 15.72 10.99
C PRO A 48 -35.07 17.09 11.67
N ARG A 49 -34.10 17.46 12.52
CA ARG A 49 -34.18 18.72 13.27
C ARG A 49 -32.84 19.48 13.43
N THR A 50 -32.83 20.63 12.75
CA THR A 50 -32.26 21.94 13.16
C THR A 50 -30.75 22.19 13.04
N GLY A 51 -30.44 23.41 12.56
CA GLY A 51 -29.10 23.93 12.27
C GLY A 51 -28.19 24.17 13.49
N GLU A 52 -26.93 24.49 13.15
CA GLU A 52 -25.70 24.72 13.93
C GLU A 52 -25.82 25.41 15.32
N PRO A 53 -24.72 25.57 16.11
CA PRO A 53 -23.78 24.55 16.62
C PRO A 53 -23.57 24.69 18.15
N ALA A 54 -23.10 23.66 18.88
CA ALA A 54 -22.57 23.81 20.25
C ALA A 54 -21.77 22.59 20.71
N GLY A 55 -20.72 22.85 21.50
CA GLY A 55 -19.67 21.90 21.87
C GLY A 55 -19.83 21.13 23.19
N ARG A 56 -18.80 20.30 23.41
CA ARG A 56 -18.20 19.81 24.67
C ARG A 56 -19.01 18.87 25.58
N SER A 57 -18.59 17.60 25.67
CA SER A 57 -17.79 17.00 26.79
C SER A 57 -18.07 15.49 26.98
N HIS A 58 -17.01 14.72 27.25
CA HIS A 58 -16.96 13.26 27.55
C HIS A 58 -17.59 12.90 28.92
N PRO A 59 -17.82 11.60 29.25
CA PRO A 59 -16.79 10.76 29.91
C PRO A 59 -16.73 9.27 29.44
N GLY A 60 -15.64 8.55 29.85
CA GLY A 60 -15.14 7.23 29.41
C GLY A 60 -16.06 6.01 29.63
N GLU A 61 -15.73 4.77 29.26
CA GLU A 61 -14.52 3.91 29.20
C GLU A 61 -14.97 2.58 28.50
N PRO A 62 -14.25 1.43 28.49
CA PRO A 62 -12.85 1.12 28.15
C PRO A 62 -12.73 -0.05 27.12
N GLY A 63 -11.52 -0.29 26.60
CA GLY A 63 -11.05 -1.66 26.31
C GLY A 63 -11.16 -2.19 24.88
N ALA A 64 -10.09 -1.99 24.10
CA ALA A 64 -9.58 -3.00 23.18
C ALA A 64 -8.08 -2.76 22.97
N GLN A 65 -7.27 -3.26 23.91
CA GLN A 65 -5.84 -3.40 23.72
C GLN A 65 -5.61 -4.49 22.67
N GLY A 66 -5.53 -4.08 21.41
CA GLY A 66 -4.88 -4.86 20.37
C GLY A 66 -3.39 -4.74 20.60
N VAL A 67 -2.75 -5.85 20.96
CA VAL A 67 -1.31 -6.00 21.17
C VAL A 67 -0.54 -5.59 19.92
N GLU A 68 -0.18 -4.32 19.83
CA GLU A 68 0.96 -3.85 19.05
C GLU A 68 2.21 -4.51 19.64
N ARG A 69 2.79 -5.46 18.90
CA ARG A 69 4.12 -5.94 19.25
C ARG A 69 5.11 -4.87 18.79
N ASP A 70 5.41 -3.98 19.72
CA ASP A 70 6.57 -3.10 19.65
C ASP A 70 7.81 -3.95 19.39
N ILE A 71 8.36 -3.84 18.17
CA ILE A 71 9.74 -4.20 17.93
C ILE A 71 10.54 -2.98 18.39
N GLU A 72 11.43 -3.17 19.38
CA GLU A 72 12.39 -2.16 19.84
C GLU A 72 13.30 -1.75 18.66
N GLY A 73 12.86 -0.73 17.94
CA GLY A 73 13.40 -0.22 16.68
C GLY A 73 12.26 0.48 15.95
N GLY A 74 12.06 1.78 16.24
CA GLY A 74 10.88 2.55 15.85
C GLY A 74 10.42 2.27 14.42
N GLY A 75 9.21 1.74 14.26
CA GLY A 75 8.69 1.32 12.95
C GLY A 75 8.51 2.50 12.00
N ILE A 76 8.76 2.25 10.70
CA ILE A 76 8.52 3.23 9.63
C ILE A 76 7.01 3.21 9.33
N GLN A 77 6.37 4.38 9.34
CA GLN A 77 4.98 4.50 8.91
C GLN A 77 4.95 4.51 7.38
N LEU A 78 4.31 3.52 6.76
CA LEU A 78 4.14 3.44 5.31
C LEU A 78 2.67 3.63 4.94
N ARG A 79 2.40 4.52 3.98
CA ARG A 79 1.07 4.89 3.52
C ARG A 79 1.04 5.01 2.00
N SER A 80 -0.16 5.01 1.43
CA SER A 80 -0.38 5.25 0.01
C SER A 80 -1.58 6.18 -0.16
N SER A 81 -1.50 7.09 -1.14
CA SER A 81 -2.68 7.83 -1.62
C SER A 81 -3.46 7.07 -2.69
N THR A 82 -2.90 5.96 -3.19
CA THR A 82 -3.50 5.13 -4.24
C THR A 82 -4.49 4.11 -3.64
N PHE A 83 -4.19 3.57 -2.46
CA PHE A 83 -5.00 2.58 -1.73
C PHE A 83 -4.80 2.68 -0.21
N ASN A 84 -5.77 2.19 0.56
CA ASN A 84 -5.65 2.03 2.02
C ASN A 84 -5.14 0.63 2.38
N ASP A 85 -4.61 0.48 3.59
CA ASP A 85 -4.15 -0.82 4.07
C ASP A 85 -5.26 -1.88 4.05
N HIS A 86 -4.93 -3.06 3.53
CA HIS A 86 -5.82 -4.19 3.28
C HIS A 86 -7.04 -3.85 2.39
N THR A 87 -6.90 -2.91 1.47
CA THR A 87 -7.93 -2.59 0.46
C THR A 87 -7.46 -2.90 -0.96
N LEU A 88 -8.40 -2.92 -1.91
CA LEU A 88 -8.06 -3.24 -3.30
C LEU A 88 -7.17 -2.16 -3.93
N LEU A 89 -6.12 -2.63 -4.59
CA LEU A 89 -5.33 -1.84 -5.52
C LEU A 89 -6.22 -1.43 -6.71
N PRO A 90 -6.09 -0.18 -7.20
CA PRO A 90 -6.78 0.27 -8.40
C PRO A 90 -6.40 -0.55 -9.63
N LEU A 91 -7.31 -0.64 -10.61
CA LEU A 91 -7.08 -1.42 -11.84
C LEU A 91 -5.83 -0.96 -12.57
N ARG A 92 -5.58 0.35 -12.62
CA ARG A 92 -4.38 0.91 -13.27
C ARG A 92 -3.06 0.40 -12.70
N CYS A 93 -3.03 -0.04 -11.44
CA CYS A 93 -1.82 -0.57 -10.81
C CYS A 93 -1.56 -2.03 -11.16
N SER A 94 -2.54 -2.73 -11.72
CA SER A 94 -2.44 -4.12 -12.14
C SER A 94 -2.02 -4.24 -13.60
N ARG A 95 -1.66 -5.45 -14.02
CA ARG A 95 -1.36 -5.75 -15.43
C ARG A 95 -2.60 -5.80 -16.31
N ASP A 96 -3.81 -5.88 -15.73
CA ASP A 96 -5.06 -5.76 -16.49
C ASP A 96 -5.37 -4.28 -16.83
N GLY A 97 -4.71 -3.32 -16.16
CA GLY A 97 -4.77 -1.89 -16.46
C GLY A 97 -3.47 -1.33 -17.01
N ASP A 98 -3.08 -0.14 -16.56
CA ASP A 98 -1.92 0.60 -17.06
C ASP A 98 -0.57 0.09 -16.53
N ASN A 99 -0.58 -0.85 -15.57
CA ASN A 99 0.59 -1.40 -14.90
C ASN A 99 1.51 -0.33 -14.26
N VAL A 100 0.92 0.70 -13.65
CA VAL A 100 1.67 1.79 -12.97
C VAL A 100 1.90 1.48 -11.49
N SER A 101 3.09 1.75 -10.98
CA SER A 101 3.39 1.53 -9.55
C SER A 101 2.56 2.47 -8.67
N PRO A 102 2.01 2.02 -7.53
CA PRO A 102 1.23 2.88 -6.65
C PRO A 102 2.10 3.99 -6.04
N ALA A 103 1.48 5.11 -5.68
CA ALA A 103 2.14 6.15 -4.89
C ALA A 103 2.37 5.64 -3.46
N LEU A 104 3.56 5.86 -2.92
CA LEU A 104 3.92 5.46 -1.55
C LEU A 104 4.52 6.64 -0.82
N VAL A 105 4.19 6.80 0.46
CA VAL A 105 4.76 7.82 1.33
C VAL A 105 5.17 7.15 2.63
N TRP A 106 6.34 7.48 3.13
CA TRP A 106 6.82 6.95 4.39
C TRP A 106 7.42 8.02 5.31
N GLU A 107 7.27 7.80 6.60
CA GLU A 107 7.72 8.68 7.66
C GLU A 107 8.36 7.87 8.78
N GLY A 108 9.19 8.53 9.59
CA GLY A 108 9.90 7.89 10.71
C GLY A 108 11.13 7.09 10.27
N ILE A 109 11.84 7.54 9.23
CA ILE A 109 13.16 7.00 8.88
C ILE A 109 14.12 7.30 10.04
N PRO A 110 14.75 6.29 10.67
CA PRO A 110 15.65 6.52 11.80
C PRO A 110 16.90 7.31 11.42
N ASP A 111 17.41 8.09 12.37
CA ASP A 111 18.74 8.69 12.26
C ASP A 111 19.81 7.61 12.05
N GLY A 112 20.80 7.91 11.22
CA GLY A 112 21.86 6.97 10.86
C GLY A 112 21.55 6.09 9.64
N THR A 113 20.32 6.16 9.09
CA THR A 113 19.98 5.50 7.83
C THR A 113 20.89 6.00 6.71
N ARG A 114 21.49 5.07 5.98
CA ARG A 114 22.35 5.32 4.82
C ARG A 114 21.68 4.97 3.51
N GLU A 115 20.78 4.00 3.54
CA GLU A 115 20.08 3.51 2.35
C GLU A 115 18.67 3.04 2.73
N ILE A 116 17.70 3.34 1.86
CA ILE A 116 16.35 2.80 1.92
C ILE A 116 16.19 1.74 0.82
N ALA A 117 15.44 0.68 1.12
CA ALA A 117 15.00 -0.31 0.15
C ALA A 117 13.48 -0.50 0.20
N LEU A 118 12.89 -0.85 -0.95
CA LEU A 118 11.48 -1.16 -1.13
C LEU A 118 11.35 -2.57 -1.72
N LEU A 119 10.45 -3.36 -1.15
CA LEU A 119 10.10 -4.70 -1.63
C LEU A 119 8.58 -4.84 -1.70
N CYS A 120 8.06 -5.37 -2.80
CA CYS A 120 6.67 -5.81 -2.93
C CYS A 120 6.63 -7.30 -3.27
N GLU A 121 5.94 -8.08 -2.43
CA GLU A 121 5.79 -9.53 -2.60
C GLU A 121 4.35 -10.00 -2.44
N ASP A 122 3.98 -11.02 -3.21
CA ASP A 122 2.70 -11.74 -3.15
C ASP A 122 2.95 -13.18 -2.65
N PRO A 123 2.70 -13.49 -1.37
CA PRO A 123 2.86 -14.84 -0.83
C PRO A 123 1.71 -15.79 -1.22
N ASP A 124 0.64 -15.27 -1.81
CA ASP A 124 -0.56 -16.04 -2.16
C ASP A 124 -0.47 -16.59 -3.60
N ALA A 125 0.57 -16.24 -4.35
CA ALA A 125 0.83 -16.78 -5.68
C ALA A 125 0.97 -18.33 -5.68
N PRO A 126 0.39 -19.06 -6.66
CA PRO A 126 0.37 -20.53 -6.66
C PRO A 126 1.74 -21.22 -6.64
N GLY A 127 2.79 -20.52 -7.09
CA GLY A 127 4.17 -21.02 -7.15
C GLY A 127 5.01 -20.71 -5.91
N GLY A 128 4.40 -20.17 -4.84
CA GLY A 128 5.09 -19.58 -3.71
C GLY A 128 5.26 -18.07 -3.88
N THR A 129 5.98 -17.42 -2.95
CA THR A 129 6.11 -15.97 -2.91
C THR A 129 6.64 -15.38 -4.21
N PHE A 130 5.85 -14.49 -4.82
CA PHE A 130 6.15 -13.83 -6.07
C PHE A 130 6.61 -12.38 -5.84
N VAL A 131 7.66 -11.96 -6.54
CA VAL A 131 8.24 -10.62 -6.38
C VAL A 131 7.67 -9.68 -7.42
N HIS A 132 6.95 -8.65 -6.96
CA HIS A 132 6.35 -7.64 -7.82
C HIS A 132 7.23 -6.39 -7.99
N TRP A 133 8.05 -6.08 -6.97
CA TRP A 133 8.92 -4.92 -7.02
C TRP A 133 10.09 -5.08 -6.05
N LEU A 134 11.30 -4.80 -6.50
CA LEU A 134 12.46 -4.61 -5.64
C LEU A 134 13.21 -3.38 -6.09
N MET A 135 13.44 -2.47 -5.15
CA MET A 135 14.21 -1.26 -5.37
C MET A 135 15.15 -1.02 -4.20
N SER A 136 16.38 -0.60 -4.50
CA SER A 136 17.43 -0.31 -3.53
C SER A 136 18.12 1.01 -3.87
N ARG A 137 19.08 1.42 -3.04
CA ARG A 137 19.80 2.70 -3.19
C ARG A 137 18.88 3.92 -3.20
N ILE A 138 17.75 3.83 -2.50
CA ILE A 138 16.87 4.98 -2.29
C ILE A 138 17.56 5.88 -1.25
N PRO A 139 17.80 7.16 -1.53
CA PRO A 139 18.43 8.07 -0.58
C PRO A 139 17.60 8.20 0.71
N PRO A 140 18.22 8.27 1.90
CA PRO A 140 17.52 8.34 3.19
C PRO A 140 16.62 9.56 3.35
N GLU A 141 16.89 10.64 2.62
CA GLU A 141 16.08 11.86 2.56
C GLU A 141 14.80 11.71 1.73
N THR A 142 14.66 10.62 0.96
CA THR A 142 13.45 10.34 0.17
C THR A 142 12.33 9.95 1.12
N THR A 143 11.18 10.63 1.04
CA THR A 143 10.01 10.38 1.89
C THR A 143 8.83 9.73 1.15
N GLY A 144 9.01 9.40 -0.13
CA GLY A 144 7.95 8.77 -0.91
C GLY A 144 8.26 8.66 -2.40
N LEU A 145 7.33 8.02 -3.11
CA LEU A 145 7.31 7.79 -4.54
C LEU A 145 5.95 8.26 -5.08
N ALA A 146 5.99 9.11 -6.10
CA ALA A 146 4.81 9.38 -6.90
C ALA A 146 4.45 8.16 -7.76
N GLU A 147 3.19 8.09 -8.19
CA GLU A 147 2.69 7.01 -9.04
C GLU A 147 3.55 6.86 -10.31
N GLY A 148 3.98 5.64 -10.62
CA GLY A 148 4.85 5.33 -11.77
C GLY A 148 6.28 5.91 -11.71
N GLN A 149 6.71 6.50 -10.60
CA GLN A 149 8.04 7.12 -10.48
C GLN A 149 9.01 6.30 -9.63
N ALA A 150 10.31 6.50 -9.88
CA ALA A 150 11.40 6.01 -9.05
C ALA A 150 12.34 7.18 -8.69
N PRO A 151 12.97 7.19 -7.50
CA PRO A 151 13.90 8.24 -7.12
C PRO A 151 15.14 8.20 -8.00
N GLU A 152 15.77 9.36 -8.19
CA GLU A 152 17.05 9.43 -8.89
C GLU A 152 18.10 8.60 -8.14
N GLY A 153 18.89 7.81 -8.89
CA GLY A 153 19.94 6.96 -8.32
C GLY A 153 19.47 5.64 -7.70
N ALA A 154 18.15 5.43 -7.57
CA ALA A 154 17.62 4.15 -7.10
C ALA A 154 17.83 3.05 -8.16
N ILE A 155 18.21 1.86 -7.70
CA ILE A 155 18.33 0.67 -8.54
C ILE A 155 17.03 -0.11 -8.49
N ARG A 156 16.44 -0.33 -9.66
CA ARG A 156 15.27 -1.21 -9.84
C ARG A 156 15.77 -2.59 -10.23
N SER A 157 15.46 -3.60 -9.43
CA SER A 157 15.84 -4.98 -9.74
C SER A 157 14.80 -5.67 -10.62
N ARG A 158 15.20 -6.81 -11.20
CA ARG A 158 14.34 -7.69 -11.97
C ARG A 158 13.28 -8.31 -11.06
N ASN A 159 12.03 -8.22 -11.46
CA ASN A 159 10.88 -8.81 -10.76
C ASN A 159 10.62 -10.26 -11.21
N GLY A 160 9.63 -10.92 -10.60
CA GLY A 160 9.26 -12.30 -10.90
C GLY A 160 8.75 -12.53 -12.33
N PHE A 161 8.35 -11.48 -13.06
CA PHE A 161 7.99 -11.55 -14.48
C PHE A 161 9.22 -11.48 -15.41
N GLY A 162 10.42 -11.27 -14.85
CA GLY A 162 11.63 -11.06 -15.63
C GLY A 162 11.78 -9.63 -16.16
N GLU A 163 10.99 -8.67 -15.68
CA GLU A 163 11.04 -7.26 -16.08
C GLU A 163 11.75 -6.41 -15.01
N VAL A 164 12.31 -5.26 -15.38
CA VAL A 164 12.97 -4.36 -14.42
C VAL A 164 11.93 -3.44 -13.76
N GLY A 165 11.88 -3.44 -12.43
CA GLY A 165 11.00 -2.55 -11.65
C GLY A 165 9.62 -3.14 -11.36
N TRP A 166 8.60 -2.28 -11.28
CA TRP A 166 7.24 -2.67 -10.92
C TRP A 166 6.61 -3.59 -11.97
N GLY A 167 6.16 -4.76 -11.52
CA GLY A 167 5.21 -5.59 -12.25
C GLY A 167 3.95 -5.71 -11.41
N GLY A 168 2.82 -5.21 -11.90
CA GLY A 168 1.57 -5.15 -11.16
C GLY A 168 0.94 -6.51 -10.85
N PRO A 169 -0.07 -6.53 -9.98
CA PRO A 169 -0.92 -7.70 -9.74
C PRO A 169 -1.43 -8.33 -11.04
N HIS A 170 -1.39 -9.66 -11.10
CA HIS A 170 -2.03 -10.45 -12.15
C HIS A 170 -2.33 -11.88 -11.66
N PRO A 171 -3.16 -12.02 -10.62
CA PRO A 171 -3.51 -13.32 -10.07
C PRO A 171 -4.33 -14.14 -11.09
N PRO A 172 -4.49 -15.45 -10.88
CA PRO A 172 -5.43 -16.26 -11.65
C PRO A 172 -6.87 -15.73 -11.51
N VAL A 173 -7.67 -15.92 -12.56
CA VAL A 173 -9.09 -15.50 -12.54
C VAL A 173 -9.87 -16.41 -11.60
N GLY A 174 -10.66 -15.82 -10.70
CA GLY A 174 -11.49 -16.55 -9.74
C GLY A 174 -10.79 -17.02 -8.48
N ASP A 175 -9.50 -16.71 -8.29
CA ASP A 175 -8.82 -16.90 -7.01
C ASP A 175 -9.33 -15.89 -5.97
N GLU A 176 -9.18 -16.23 -4.68
CA GLU A 176 -9.40 -15.25 -3.60
C GLU A 176 -8.46 -14.06 -3.76
N ALA A 177 -8.81 -12.88 -3.24
CA ALA A 177 -7.96 -11.71 -3.36
C ALA A 177 -6.55 -11.96 -2.80
N HIS A 178 -5.54 -11.84 -3.67
CA HIS A 178 -4.13 -11.96 -3.31
C HIS A 178 -3.67 -10.74 -2.52
N ARG A 179 -2.73 -10.95 -1.59
CA ARG A 179 -2.14 -9.89 -0.76
C ARG A 179 -0.78 -9.48 -1.31
N TYR A 180 -0.63 -8.18 -1.56
CA TYR A 180 0.62 -7.58 -2.03
C TYR A 180 1.24 -6.79 -0.87
N PHE A 181 2.31 -7.33 -0.30
CA PHE A 181 3.01 -6.73 0.84
C PHE A 181 4.07 -5.75 0.35
N PHE A 182 3.79 -4.46 0.45
CA PHE A 182 4.78 -3.41 0.24
C PHE A 182 5.53 -3.19 1.55
N ARG A 183 6.85 -3.31 1.53
CA ARG A 183 7.73 -3.15 2.69
C ARG A 183 8.83 -2.16 2.39
N ILE A 184 9.02 -1.21 3.29
CA ILE A 184 10.15 -0.27 3.28
C ILE A 184 11.12 -0.68 4.38
N TYR A 185 12.41 -0.64 4.08
CA TYR A 185 13.50 -0.93 5.00
C TYR A 185 14.45 0.25 5.07
N ALA A 186 14.89 0.60 6.28
CA ALA A 186 15.98 1.54 6.51
C ALA A 186 17.22 0.78 6.98
N ALA A 187 18.34 0.97 6.27
CA ALA A 187 19.61 0.31 6.57
C ALA A 187 20.70 1.32 6.98
N ASP A 188 21.55 0.95 7.93
CA ASP A 188 22.67 1.78 8.42
C ASP A 188 23.93 1.73 7.54
N GLN A 189 23.90 0.93 6.48
CA GLN A 189 24.98 0.77 5.51
C GLN A 189 24.43 0.53 4.09
N PRO A 190 25.25 0.76 3.04
CA PRO A 190 24.85 0.44 1.68
C PRO A 190 24.60 -1.07 1.49
N LEU A 191 23.47 -1.43 0.87
CA LEU A 191 23.03 -2.83 0.73
C LEU A 191 23.73 -3.59 -0.40
N LYS A 192 24.46 -2.87 -1.29
CA LYS A 192 25.22 -3.42 -2.43
C LYS A 192 24.36 -4.28 -3.38
N LEU A 193 23.08 -3.94 -3.51
CA LEU A 193 22.16 -4.60 -4.43
C LEU A 193 22.30 -4.03 -5.85
N GLY A 194 21.97 -4.86 -6.84
CA GLY A 194 22.03 -4.55 -8.26
C GLY A 194 20.73 -4.90 -9.00
N GLU A 195 20.72 -4.73 -10.32
CA GLU A 195 19.53 -4.98 -11.15
C GLU A 195 19.10 -6.45 -11.14
N GLU A 196 19.99 -7.39 -10.85
CA GLU A 196 19.69 -8.84 -10.79
C GLU A 196 19.55 -9.35 -9.34
N SER A 197 19.52 -8.45 -8.34
CA SER A 197 19.33 -8.84 -6.95
C SER A 197 17.94 -9.39 -6.70
N THR A 198 17.86 -10.33 -5.76
CA THR A 198 16.65 -11.02 -5.33
C THR A 198 16.21 -10.54 -3.94
N PRO A 199 14.98 -10.88 -3.49
CA PRO A 199 14.57 -10.63 -2.11
C PRO A 199 15.47 -11.33 -1.09
N ASP A 200 16.06 -12.47 -1.42
CA ASP A 200 16.98 -13.18 -0.53
C ASP A 200 18.30 -12.42 -0.38
N ASP A 201 18.82 -11.84 -1.47
CA ASP A 201 19.98 -10.94 -1.41
C ASP A 201 19.69 -9.72 -0.53
N LEU A 202 18.48 -9.13 -0.66
CA LEU A 202 18.04 -8.02 0.19
C LEU A 202 18.00 -8.43 1.67
N ARG A 203 17.35 -9.56 2.00
CA ARG A 203 17.28 -10.07 3.38
C ARG A 203 18.67 -10.35 3.95
N GLN A 204 19.57 -10.90 3.14
CA GLN A 204 20.95 -11.12 3.53
C GLN A 204 21.70 -9.81 3.80
N ALA A 205 21.52 -8.80 2.94
CA ALA A 205 22.15 -7.49 3.10
C ALA A 205 21.62 -6.74 4.33
N LEU A 206 20.32 -6.88 4.63
CA LEU A 206 19.65 -6.30 5.80
C LEU A 206 20.05 -6.97 7.12
N SER A 207 20.54 -8.21 7.08
CA SER A 207 20.93 -8.96 8.26
C SER A 207 22.04 -8.23 9.03
N GLY A 208 21.69 -7.67 10.18
CA GLY A 208 22.61 -6.88 11.02
C GLY A 208 22.79 -5.42 10.59
N SER A 209 22.03 -4.93 9.61
CA SER A 209 22.03 -3.51 9.18
C SER A 209 20.66 -2.83 9.19
N GLU A 210 19.57 -3.60 9.29
CA GLU A 210 18.22 -3.05 9.39
C GLU A 210 18.04 -2.25 10.68
N LEU A 211 17.76 -0.95 10.54
CA LEU A 211 17.44 -0.05 11.65
C LEU A 211 15.94 -0.04 11.95
N ALA A 212 15.12 -0.08 10.90
CA ALA A 212 13.67 -0.10 10.99
C ALA A 212 13.04 -0.60 9.69
N ARG A 213 11.76 -0.98 9.80
CA ARG A 213 10.93 -1.35 8.67
C ARG A 213 9.50 -0.86 8.83
N GLY A 214 8.80 -0.75 7.70
CA GLY A 214 7.39 -0.41 7.60
C GLY A 214 6.71 -1.28 6.55
N ASN A 215 5.39 -1.48 6.66
CA ASN A 215 4.64 -2.21 5.64
C ASN A 215 3.22 -1.68 5.46
N ILE A 216 2.68 -1.88 4.26
CA ILE A 216 1.27 -1.71 3.91
C ILE A 216 0.88 -2.84 2.96
N VAL A 217 -0.35 -3.35 3.07
CA VAL A 217 -0.84 -4.47 2.27
C VAL A 217 -1.91 -3.97 1.29
N GLY A 218 -1.70 -4.19 -0.01
CA GLY A 218 -2.73 -4.03 -1.03
C GLY A 218 -3.37 -5.37 -1.36
N LEU A 219 -4.63 -5.36 -1.79
CA LEU A 219 -5.33 -6.55 -2.27
C LEU A 219 -5.58 -6.44 -3.78
N TYR A 220 -5.66 -7.56 -4.50
CA TYR A 220 -6.17 -7.56 -5.86
C TYR A 220 -6.82 -8.90 -6.22
N GLU A 221 -7.94 -8.86 -6.94
CA GLU A 221 -8.73 -10.02 -7.38
C GLU A 221 -9.20 -9.82 -8.82
N ARG A 222 -9.44 -10.91 -9.55
CA ARG A 222 -9.86 -10.90 -10.97
C ARG A 222 -11.16 -11.65 -11.22
#